data_AF-A0A967T8U7-F1
#
_entry.id   AF-A0A967T8U7-F1
#
_cell.length_a   1.000
_cell.length_b   1.000
_cell.length_c   1.000
_cell.angle_alpha   90.00
_cell.angle_beta   90.00
_cell.angle_gamma   90.00
#
_symmetry.space_group_name_H-M   'P 1'
#
loop_
_entity.id
_entity.type
_entity.pdbx_description
1 polymer ?
#
loop_
_entity_poly.entity_id
_entity_poly.type
_entity_poly.pdbx_seq_one_letter_code
_entity_poly.pdbx_strand_id
1 'polypeptide(L)'
;MSFFRKILRKLASRYGNEQRTIGKRILFIVLGGSMMTLVVGAVAIYSLNTIDSNTNELVDVNIPEWNIANSIENNMWESGYNLSRYNYTHQDTLYKKAVAKLDSVDTRIEEGKRIAEAYDVPNFERTITQIDESFAAYKASVDS
;
A
#
# COMPACT_ATOMS: atom_id res chain seq x y z
N MET A 1 21.92 25.99 -8.56
CA MET A 1 23.04 26.18 -7.62
C MET A 1 23.77 27.54 -7.69
N SER A 2 23.71 28.31 -8.79
CA SER A 2 24.42 29.59 -8.91
C SER A 2 23.77 30.75 -8.12
N PHE A 3 22.44 30.70 -7.94
CA PHE A 3 21.65 31.73 -7.25
C PHE A 3 21.94 31.79 -5.75
N PHE A 4 21.96 30.64 -5.07
CA PHE A 4 22.31 30.53 -3.65
C PHE A 4 23.74 31.01 -3.35
N ARG A 5 24.70 30.67 -4.21
CA ARG A 5 26.09 31.15 -4.07
C ARG A 5 26.22 32.66 -4.23
N LYS A 6 25.44 33.27 -5.13
CA LYS A 6 25.39 34.74 -5.29
C LYS A 6 24.78 35.43 -4.07
N ILE A 7 23.70 34.88 -3.50
CA ILE A 7 23.07 35.41 -2.28
C ILE A 7 24.04 35.31 -1.09
N LEU A 8 24.69 34.14 -0.90
CA LEU A 8 25.69 33.93 0.14
C LEU A 8 26.88 34.88 0.02
N ARG A 9 27.40 35.11 -1.20
CA ARG A 9 28.49 36.07 -1.42
C ARG A 9 28.07 37.51 -1.15
N LYS A 10 26.84 37.92 -1.51
CA LYS A 10 26.33 39.28 -1.25
C LYS A 10 26.10 39.53 0.25
N LEU A 11 25.73 38.49 1.00
CA LEU A 11 25.62 38.50 2.46
C LEU A 11 27.00 38.57 3.14
N ALA A 12 27.96 37.79 2.65
CA ALA A 12 29.33 37.77 3.17
C ALA A 12 30.09 39.08 2.89
N SER A 13 29.92 39.67 1.70
CA SER A 13 30.61 40.91 1.31
C SER A 13 30.07 42.17 1.99
N ARG A 14 28.89 42.12 2.62
CA ARG A 14 28.32 43.20 3.44
C ARG A 14 28.67 43.06 4.94
N TYR A 15 29.60 42.15 5.25
CA TYR A 15 29.95 41.73 6.60
C TYR A 15 31.38 42.14 7.02
N GLY A 16 32.19 42.61 6.06
CA GLY A 16 33.50 43.19 6.35
C GLY A 16 33.35 44.65 6.78
N ASN A 17 33.56 44.91 8.07
CA ASN A 17 33.95 46.21 8.63
C ASN A 17 32.85 47.20 9.08
N GLU A 18 31.92 46.81 9.96
CA GLU A 18 31.17 47.79 10.79
C GLU A 18 30.92 47.26 12.21
N GLN A 19 31.22 48.07 13.23
CA GLN A 19 30.90 47.82 14.64
C GLN A 19 29.37 47.73 14.83
N ARG A 20 28.83 46.50 14.88
CA ARG A 20 27.38 46.26 15.01
C ARG A 20 26.89 46.42 16.45
N THR A 21 25.90 47.30 16.64
CA THR A 21 25.11 47.44 17.88
C THR A 21 24.39 46.14 18.24
N ILE A 22 24.17 45.92 19.54
CA ILE A 22 23.59 44.69 20.11
C ILE A 22 22.28 44.30 19.40
N GLY A 23 21.43 45.27 19.07
CA GLY A 23 20.16 45.03 18.36
C GLY A 23 20.32 44.41 16.96
N LYS A 24 21.33 44.81 16.18
CA LYS A 24 21.59 44.23 14.84
C LYS A 24 22.10 42.78 14.93
N ARG A 25 22.77 42.42 16.04
CA ARG A 25 23.24 41.05 16.29
C ARG A 25 22.07 40.14 16.65
N ILE A 26 21.17 40.60 17.51
CA ILE A 26 19.94 39.87 17.88
C ILE A 26 19.07 39.63 16.64
N LEU A 27 18.84 40.67 15.83
CA LEU A 27 18.06 40.54 14.59
C LEU A 27 18.64 39.49 13.64
N PHE A 28 19.97 39.41 13.53
CA PHE A 28 20.65 38.43 12.68
C PHE A 28 20.50 36.99 13.19
N ILE A 29 20.60 36.79 14.51
CA ILE A 29 20.41 35.46 15.13
C ILE A 29 18.95 35.00 14.93
N VAL A 30 17.99 35.90 15.13
CA VAL A 30 16.56 35.60 14.95
C VAL A 30 16.24 35.28 13.47
N LEU A 31 16.74 36.08 12.53
CA LEU A 31 16.58 35.81 11.09
C LEU A 31 17.25 34.51 10.66
N GLY A 32 18.45 34.22 11.17
CA GLY A 32 19.14 32.96 10.90
C GLY A 32 18.39 31.74 11.44
N GLY A 33 17.92 31.82 12.69
CA GLY A 33 17.13 30.76 13.32
C GLY A 33 15.79 30.53 12.61
N SER A 34 15.08 31.61 12.26
CA SER A 34 13.81 31.53 11.52
C SER A 34 13.96 30.94 10.12
N MET A 35 15.08 31.23 9.44
CA MET A 35 15.34 30.66 8.12
C MET A 35 15.64 29.16 8.21
N MET A 36 16.35 28.72 9.26
CA MET A 36 16.59 27.30 9.52
C MET A 36 15.29 26.54 9.82
N THR A 37 14.40 27.09 10.65
CA THR A 37 13.11 26.44 10.96
C THR A 37 12.20 26.34 9.74
N LEU A 38 12.20 27.33 8.84
CA LEU A 38 11.45 27.27 7.58
C LEU A 38 11.95 26.16 6.65
N VAL A 39 13.28 25.98 6.55
CA VAL A 39 13.86 24.92 5.74
C VAL A 39 13.51 23.54 6.30
N VAL A 40 13.61 23.37 7.63
CA VAL A 40 13.23 22.11 8.30
C VAL A 40 11.74 21.82 8.12
N GLY A 41 10.87 22.84 8.26
CA GLY A 41 9.44 22.70 8.03
C GLY A 41 9.10 22.30 6.59
N ALA A 42 9.77 22.90 5.60
CA ALA A 42 9.57 22.55 4.19
C ALA A 42 10.01 21.11 3.87
N VAL A 43 11.13 20.66 4.45
CA VAL A 43 11.60 19.26 4.31
C VAL A 43 10.62 18.30 4.99
N ALA A 44 10.11 18.65 6.18
CA ALA A 44 9.11 17.84 6.87
C ALA A 44 7.81 17.69 6.07
N ILE A 45 7.29 18.75 5.46
CA ILE A 45 6.10 18.70 4.59
C ILE A 45 6.36 17.81 3.36
N TYR A 46 7.52 17.95 2.72
CA TYR A 46 7.89 17.11 1.57
C TYR A 46 8.01 15.63 1.95
N SER A 47 8.63 15.35 3.10
CA SER A 47 8.74 13.99 3.64
C SER A 47 7.38 13.40 3.99
N LEU A 48 6.48 14.18 4.59
CA LEU A 48 5.11 13.74 4.91
C LEU A 48 4.32 13.41 3.64
N ASN A 49 4.36 14.26 2.62
CA ASN A 49 3.69 13.98 1.34
C ASN A 49 4.24 12.73 0.65
N THR A 50 5.54 12.46 0.79
CA THR A 50 6.16 11.25 0.22
C THR A 50 5.75 10.00 1.01
N ILE A 51 5.61 10.11 2.34
CA ILE A 51 5.12 9.02 3.20
C ILE A 51 3.65 8.73 2.91
N ASP A 52 2.80 9.75 2.76
CA ASP A 52 1.38 9.56 2.43
C ASP A 52 1.21 8.84 1.09
N SER A 53 2.01 9.18 0.07
CA SER A 53 1.99 8.49 -1.22
C SER A 53 2.35 7.01 -1.10
N ASN A 54 3.45 6.68 -0.40
CA ASN A 54 3.89 5.29 -0.24
C ASN A 54 2.99 4.49 0.71
N THR A 55 2.36 5.15 1.68
CA THR A 55 1.43 4.52 2.62
C THR A 55 0.12 4.17 1.91
N ASN A 56 -0.37 5.03 1.02
CA ASN A 56 -1.56 4.72 0.21
C ASN A 56 -1.31 3.52 -0.71
N GLU A 57 -0.16 3.44 -1.40
CA GLU A 57 0.17 2.27 -2.23
C GLU A 57 0.31 0.98 -1.38
N LEU A 58 0.93 1.06 -0.19
CA LEU A 58 1.04 -0.10 0.70
C LEU A 58 -0.31 -0.56 1.28
N VAL A 59 -1.19 0.38 1.62
CA VAL A 59 -2.47 0.12 2.29
C VAL A 59 -3.54 -0.27 1.28
N ASP A 60 -3.63 0.43 0.15
CA ASP A 60 -4.70 0.23 -0.83
C ASP A 60 -4.49 -1.00 -1.71
N VAL A 61 -3.26 -1.53 -1.79
CA VAL A 61 -2.95 -2.74 -2.57
C VAL A 61 -2.74 -3.96 -1.67
N ASN A 62 -1.84 -3.90 -0.69
CA ASN A 62 -1.49 -5.10 0.08
C ASN A 62 -2.60 -5.57 1.03
N ILE A 63 -3.42 -4.66 1.59
CA ILE A 63 -4.52 -5.06 2.47
C ILE A 63 -5.61 -5.79 1.68
N PRO A 64 -6.07 -5.29 0.52
CA PRO A 64 -7.01 -6.04 -0.31
C PRO A 64 -6.44 -7.38 -0.81
N GLU A 65 -5.18 -7.42 -1.26
CA GLU A 65 -4.53 -8.67 -1.67
C GLU A 65 -4.53 -9.72 -0.56
N TRP A 66 -4.12 -9.33 0.65
CA TRP A 66 -4.08 -10.23 1.80
C TRP A 66 -5.49 -10.72 2.21
N ASN A 67 -6.48 -9.83 2.19
CA ASN A 67 -7.87 -10.20 2.46
C ASN A 67 -8.43 -11.17 1.42
N ILE A 68 -8.11 -10.99 0.14
CA ILE A 68 -8.51 -11.91 -0.92
C ILE A 68 -7.86 -13.27 -0.72
N ALA A 69 -6.54 -13.30 -0.53
CA ALA A 69 -5.80 -14.54 -0.31
C ALA A 69 -6.35 -15.33 0.90
N ASN A 70 -6.54 -14.66 2.03
CA ASN A 70 -7.09 -15.28 3.25
C ASN A 70 -8.54 -15.74 3.05
N SER A 71 -9.36 -15.00 2.29
CA SER A 71 -10.73 -15.40 1.99
C SER A 71 -10.78 -16.64 1.09
N ILE A 72 -9.91 -16.70 0.07
CA ILE A 72 -9.78 -17.86 -0.82
C ILE A 72 -9.36 -19.09 -0.01
N GLU A 73 -8.31 -18.96 0.81
CA GLU A 73 -7.81 -20.06 1.65
C GLU A 73 -8.89 -20.60 2.60
N ASN A 74 -9.55 -19.73 3.36
CA ASN A 74 -10.57 -20.14 4.31
C ASN A 74 -11.77 -20.82 3.63
N ASN A 75 -12.25 -20.26 2.51
CA ASN A 75 -13.37 -20.85 1.80
C ASN A 75 -13.00 -22.20 1.16
N MET A 76 -11.78 -22.34 0.64
CA MET A 76 -11.28 -23.62 0.14
C MET A 76 -11.18 -24.66 1.25
N TRP A 77 -10.67 -24.27 2.42
CA TRP A 77 -10.55 -25.16 3.57
C TRP A 77 -11.93 -25.62 4.08
N GLU A 78 -12.87 -24.69 4.21
CA GLU A 78 -14.25 -25.00 4.60
C GLU A 78 -14.95 -25.89 3.57
N SER A 79 -14.73 -25.64 2.27
CA SER A 79 -15.28 -26.49 1.21
C SER A 79 -14.74 -27.91 1.29
N GLY A 80 -13.42 -28.08 1.36
CA GLY A 80 -12.76 -29.38 1.49
C GLY A 80 -13.19 -30.13 2.75
N TYR A 81 -13.33 -29.44 3.88
CA TYR A 81 -13.84 -30.02 5.12
C TYR A 81 -15.28 -30.54 4.97
N ASN A 82 -16.16 -29.75 4.34
CA ASN A 82 -17.55 -30.14 4.11
C ASN A 82 -17.67 -31.30 3.11
N LEU A 83 -16.89 -31.31 2.02
CA LEU A 83 -16.83 -32.42 1.06
C LEU A 83 -16.32 -33.71 1.70
N SER A 84 -15.24 -33.61 2.49
CA SER A 84 -14.72 -34.75 3.24
C SER A 84 -15.79 -35.36 4.14
N ARG A 85 -16.50 -34.53 4.92
CA ARG A 85 -17.60 -35.01 5.76
C ARG A 85 -18.80 -35.53 4.97
N TYR A 86 -19.11 -34.94 3.82
CA TYR A 86 -20.13 -35.44 2.91
C TYR A 86 -19.78 -36.86 2.45
N ASN A 87 -18.54 -37.13 2.03
CA ASN A 87 -18.13 -38.47 1.60
C ASN A 87 -18.34 -39.54 2.68
N TYR A 88 -18.23 -39.20 3.97
CA TYR A 88 -18.50 -40.14 5.06
C TYR A 88 -19.99 -40.23 5.44
N THR A 89 -20.71 -39.10 5.43
CA THR A 89 -22.05 -39.02 6.04
C THR A 89 -23.20 -38.99 5.03
N HIS A 90 -22.90 -38.72 3.75
CA HIS A 90 -23.84 -38.55 2.65
C HIS A 90 -24.92 -37.49 2.93
N GLN A 91 -24.66 -36.56 3.85
CA GLN A 91 -25.57 -35.48 4.18
C GLN A 91 -25.48 -34.38 3.10
N ASP A 92 -26.51 -34.28 2.25
CA ASP A 92 -26.61 -33.30 1.16
C ASP A 92 -26.41 -31.84 1.61
N THR A 93 -26.75 -31.52 2.86
CA THR A 93 -26.51 -30.18 3.44
C THR A 93 -25.02 -29.82 3.50
N LEU A 94 -24.13 -30.80 3.64
CA LEU A 94 -22.68 -30.58 3.63
C LEU A 94 -22.19 -30.33 2.20
N TYR A 95 -22.69 -31.07 1.23
CA TYR A 95 -22.37 -30.84 -0.19
C TYR A 95 -22.79 -29.43 -0.63
N LYS A 96 -24.02 -29.02 -0.32
CA LYS A 96 -24.51 -27.66 -0.61
C LYS A 96 -23.65 -26.57 0.04
N LYS A 97 -23.19 -26.78 1.28
CA LYS A 97 -22.28 -25.85 1.96
C LYS A 97 -20.92 -25.78 1.28
N ALA A 98 -20.39 -26.91 0.81
CA ALA A 98 -19.14 -26.93 0.07
C ALA A 98 -19.24 -26.16 -1.24
N VAL A 99 -20.27 -26.44 -2.05
CA VAL A 99 -20.50 -25.75 -3.33
C VAL A 99 -20.64 -24.24 -3.12
N ALA A 100 -21.45 -23.81 -2.13
CA ALA A 100 -21.59 -22.38 -1.82
C ALA A 100 -20.26 -21.71 -1.42
N LYS A 101 -19.34 -22.45 -0.79
CA LYS A 101 -18.01 -21.96 -0.45
C LYS A 101 -17.12 -21.87 -1.69
N LEU A 102 -17.23 -22.80 -2.64
CA LEU A 102 -16.55 -22.69 -3.93
C LEU A 102 -17.05 -21.49 -4.73
N ASP A 103 -18.36 -21.24 -4.79
CA ASP A 103 -18.89 -20.03 -5.45
C ASP A 103 -18.40 -18.73 -4.79
N SER A 104 -18.17 -18.78 -3.47
CA SER A 104 -17.55 -17.66 -2.76
C SER A 104 -16.08 -17.46 -3.13
N VAL A 105 -15.32 -18.53 -3.41
CA VAL A 105 -13.94 -18.45 -3.93
C VAL A 105 -13.92 -17.79 -5.31
N ASP A 106 -14.81 -18.21 -6.20
CA ASP A 106 -14.98 -17.67 -7.55
C ASP A 106 -15.18 -16.14 -7.52
N THR A 107 -16.07 -15.67 -6.63
CA THR A 107 -16.32 -14.23 -6.43
C THR A 107 -15.06 -13.48 -5.96
N ARG A 108 -14.24 -14.09 -5.10
CA ARG A 108 -13.02 -13.46 -4.57
C ARG A 108 -11.89 -13.43 -5.59
N ILE A 109 -11.81 -14.43 -6.46
CA ILE A 109 -10.88 -14.44 -7.59
C ILE A 109 -11.19 -13.30 -8.55
N GLU A 110 -12.47 -13.10 -8.90
CA GLU A 110 -12.91 -11.98 -9.75
C GLU A 110 -12.69 -10.61 -9.10
N GLU A 111 -12.83 -10.50 -7.78
CA GLU A 111 -12.44 -9.30 -7.03
C GLU A 111 -10.92 -9.05 -7.11
N GLY A 112 -10.11 -10.10 -6.97
CA GLY A 112 -8.65 -10.03 -7.10
C GLY A 112 -8.19 -9.58 -8.48
N LYS A 113 -8.78 -10.11 -9.56
CA LYS A 113 -8.51 -9.66 -10.93
C LYS A 113 -8.79 -8.17 -11.11
N ARG A 114 -9.94 -7.70 -10.62
CA ARG A 114 -10.31 -6.26 -10.70
C ARG A 114 -9.35 -5.36 -9.92
N ILE A 115 -8.87 -5.80 -8.75
CA ILE A 115 -7.87 -5.05 -7.97
C ILE A 115 -6.52 -5.04 -8.70
N ALA A 116 -6.10 -6.17 -9.26
CA ALA A 116 -4.86 -6.26 -10.02
C ALA A 116 -4.86 -5.31 -11.23
N GLU A 117 -5.98 -5.24 -11.97
CA GLU A 117 -6.18 -4.31 -13.08
C GLU A 117 -6.23 -2.85 -12.62
N ALA A 118 -6.93 -2.55 -11.52
CA ALA A 118 -7.12 -1.18 -11.04
C ALA A 118 -5.83 -0.53 -10.53
N TYR A 119 -4.93 -1.32 -9.93
CA TYR A 119 -3.70 -0.83 -9.32
C TYR A 119 -2.42 -1.19 -10.11
N ASP A 120 -2.56 -1.80 -11.30
CA ASP A 120 -1.45 -2.23 -12.17
C ASP A 120 -0.39 -3.07 -11.41
N VAL A 121 -0.85 -4.18 -10.81
CA VAL A 121 -0.02 -5.05 -9.96
C VAL A 121 0.25 -6.38 -10.68
N PRO A 122 1.24 -6.44 -11.60
CA PRO A 122 1.40 -7.57 -12.53
C PRO A 122 1.75 -8.90 -11.82
N ASN A 123 2.41 -8.85 -10.68
CA ASN A 123 2.72 -10.05 -9.91
C ASN A 123 1.47 -10.66 -9.25
N PHE A 124 0.56 -9.81 -8.77
CA PHE A 124 -0.70 -10.24 -8.19
C PHE A 124 -1.64 -10.76 -9.28
N GLU A 125 -1.73 -10.05 -10.41
CA GLU A 125 -2.49 -10.48 -11.60
C GLU A 125 -2.10 -11.88 -12.07
N ARG A 126 -0.78 -12.13 -12.21
CA ARG A 126 -0.28 -13.45 -12.59
C ARG A 126 -0.66 -14.52 -11.58
N THR A 127 -0.57 -14.21 -10.29
CA THR A 127 -0.86 -15.16 -9.21
C THR A 127 -2.34 -15.49 -9.13
N ILE A 128 -3.22 -14.47 -9.20
CA ILE A 128 -4.66 -14.69 -9.15
C ILE A 128 -5.18 -15.44 -10.38
N THR A 129 -4.57 -15.23 -11.55
CA THR A 129 -4.87 -16.00 -12.76
C THR A 129 -4.48 -17.47 -12.63
N GLN A 130 -3.32 -17.76 -12.05
CA GLN A 130 -2.91 -19.16 -11.78
C GLN A 130 -3.83 -19.86 -10.77
N ILE A 131 -4.31 -19.11 -9.77
CA ILE A 131 -5.30 -19.61 -8.81
C ILE A 131 -6.61 -19.91 -9.52
N ASP A 132 -7.08 -19.03 -10.40
CA ASP A 132 -8.30 -19.20 -11.18
C ASP A 132 -8.28 -20.46 -12.04
N GLU A 133 -7.21 -20.67 -12.82
CA GLU A 133 -7.05 -21.87 -13.65
C GLU A 133 -7.10 -23.15 -12.81
N SER A 134 -6.39 -23.16 -11.68
CA SER A 134 -6.35 -24.31 -10.76
C SER A 134 -7.70 -24.54 -10.08
N PHE A 135 -8.37 -23.45 -9.70
CA PHE A 135 -9.67 -23.47 -9.04
C PHE A 135 -10.77 -23.97 -9.98
N ALA A 136 -10.78 -23.52 -11.24
CA ALA A 136 -11.74 -23.98 -12.25
C ALA A 136 -11.66 -25.50 -12.47
N ALA A 137 -10.44 -26.05 -12.55
CA ALA A 137 -10.22 -27.49 -12.67
C ALA A 137 -10.73 -28.25 -11.42
N TYR A 138 -10.47 -27.72 -10.22
CA TYR A 138 -10.95 -28.31 -8.97
C TYR A 138 -12.48 -28.28 -8.87
N LYS A 139 -13.12 -27.13 -9.13
CA LYS A 139 -14.58 -26.98 -9.08
C LYS A 139 -15.27 -27.97 -10.03
N ALA A 140 -14.77 -28.09 -11.26
CA ALA A 140 -15.28 -29.07 -12.23
C ALA A 140 -15.22 -30.52 -11.72
N SER A 141 -14.22 -30.88 -10.90
CA SER A 141 -14.11 -32.23 -10.31
C SER A 141 -15.07 -32.49 -9.13
N VAL A 142 -15.63 -31.43 -8.54
CA VAL A 142 -16.61 -31.51 -7.44
C VAL A 142 -18.03 -31.55 -7.97
N ASP A 143 -18.26 -30.93 -9.12
CA ASP A 143 -19.55 -30.90 -9.81
C ASP A 143 -19.81 -32.15 -10.68
N SER A 144 -18.76 -32.95 -10.95
CA SER A 144 -18.81 -34.21 -11.73
C SER A 144 -19.19 -35.43 -10.90
#